data_AF-A0A7K4PKE7-F1
#
_entry.id   AF-A0A7K4PKE7-F1
#
_cell.length_a   1.000
_cell.length_b   1.000
_cell.length_c   1.000
_cell.angle_alpha   90.00
_cell.angle_beta   90.00
_cell.angle_gamma   90.00
#
_symmetry.space_group_name_H-M   'P 1'
#
loop_
_entity.id
_entity.type
_entity.pdbx_description
1 polymer ?
#
loop_
_entity_poly.entity_id
_entity_poly.type
_entity_poly.pdbx_seq_one_letter_code
_entity_poly.pdbx_strand_id
1 'polypeptide(L)'
;NEELWAQSVLEMPKRRDILAIVLIVLPWTLLITVWHQSTIAPLLAVHKDDGGDSQRDLAAGLDSKEYCLSDRDIVEVVRTEYVYTRPPPWSDTLPTIHVVTPTYSRPVQKAELTRLANTLLHVPNLHWILVEDSQRRTPLITRLLRDTGLNYTHLNVETPRNYKLRGDMRDPRIPRGTMQRNLALRWLRETFHKNYSQPGIVYFADDDNTYSLELFEEVRA
;
A
#
# COMPACT_ATOMS: atom_id res chain seq x y z
N ASN A 1 -51.69 10.35 56.09
CA ASN A 1 -52.33 9.04 55.84
C ASN A 1 -52.77 9.02 54.39
N GLU A 2 -52.18 8.29 53.46
CA GLU A 2 -51.24 7.17 53.53
C GLU A 2 -50.41 7.16 52.24
N GLU A 3 -49.13 6.85 52.37
CA GLU A 3 -48.30 6.36 51.28
C GLU A 3 -48.84 5.02 50.80
N LEU A 4 -49.07 4.87 49.49
CA LEU A 4 -49.40 3.58 48.89
C LEU A 4 -48.42 3.27 47.77
N TRP A 5 -47.40 2.52 48.19
CA TRP A 5 -46.46 1.77 47.38
C TRP A 5 -47.19 0.88 46.37
N ALA A 6 -47.06 1.17 45.08
CA ALA A 6 -47.37 0.21 44.02
C ALA A 6 -46.06 -0.22 43.36
N GLN A 7 -45.67 -1.45 43.69
CA GLN A 7 -44.46 -2.14 43.30
C GLN A 7 -44.26 -2.15 41.78
N SER A 8 -43.03 -1.86 41.34
CA SER A 8 -42.57 -2.18 39.99
C SER A 8 -42.58 -3.71 39.82
N VAL A 9 -43.59 -4.22 39.12
CA VAL A 9 -43.65 -5.62 38.72
C VAL A 9 -42.44 -5.92 37.83
N LEU A 10 -41.48 -6.67 38.39
CA LEU A 10 -40.33 -7.17 37.67
C LEU A 10 -40.85 -8.20 36.64
N GLU A 11 -41.03 -7.80 35.38
CA GLU A 11 -41.33 -8.73 34.30
C GLU A 11 -40.19 -9.75 34.20
N MET A 12 -40.50 -11.02 34.50
CA MET A 12 -39.53 -12.10 34.34
C MET A 12 -39.29 -12.33 32.83
N PRO A 13 -38.03 -12.29 32.36
CA PRO A 13 -37.73 -12.51 30.96
C PRO A 13 -38.20 -13.90 30.54
N LYS A 14 -38.93 -13.99 29.42
CA LYS A 14 -39.44 -15.27 28.92
C LYS A 14 -38.25 -16.14 28.53
N ARG A 15 -38.38 -17.47 28.59
CA ARG A 15 -37.28 -18.42 28.25
C ARG A 15 -36.56 -18.10 26.92
N ARG A 16 -37.26 -17.50 25.95
CA ARG A 16 -36.70 -17.06 24.67
C ARG A 16 -35.78 -15.84 24.81
N ASP A 17 -36.08 -14.93 25.72
CA ASP A 17 -35.28 -13.73 26.00
C ASP A 17 -34.00 -14.10 26.77
N ILE A 18 -34.08 -15.07 27.68
CA ILE A 18 -32.91 -15.63 28.38
C ILE A 18 -31.96 -16.29 27.36
N LEU A 19 -32.50 -17.07 26.42
CA LEU A 19 -31.69 -17.69 25.35
C LEU A 19 -31.04 -16.64 24.44
N ALA A 20 -31.74 -15.55 24.11
CA ALA A 20 -31.18 -14.47 23.31
C ALA A 20 -30.07 -13.71 24.04
N ILE A 21 -30.25 -13.42 25.34
CA ILE A 21 -29.23 -12.81 26.19
C ILE A 21 -28.00 -13.71 26.28
N VAL A 22 -28.19 -15.02 26.52
CA VAL A 22 -27.09 -15.99 26.57
C VAL A 22 -26.36 -16.07 25.21
N LEU A 23 -27.08 -16.14 24.09
CA LEU A 23 -26.46 -16.32 22.77
C LEU A 23 -25.81 -15.05 22.20
N ILE A 24 -26.16 -13.86 22.69
CA ILE A 24 -25.60 -12.59 22.20
C ILE A 24 -24.59 -12.03 23.20
N VAL A 25 -24.91 -12.01 24.49
CA VAL A 25 -24.07 -11.34 25.50
C VAL A 25 -22.87 -12.20 25.89
N LEU A 26 -23.02 -13.52 26.06
CA LEU A 26 -21.88 -14.36 26.44
C LEU A 26 -20.74 -14.36 25.40
N PRO A 27 -20.98 -14.53 24.09
CA PRO A 27 -19.89 -14.49 23.12
C PRO A 27 -19.15 -13.16 23.11
N TRP A 28 -19.88 -12.04 23.24
CA TRP A 28 -19.29 -10.70 23.28
C TRP A 28 -18.48 -10.47 24.55
N THR A 29 -18.98 -10.89 25.72
CA THR A 29 -18.20 -10.80 26.97
C THR A 29 -16.96 -11.68 26.94
N LEU A 30 -17.05 -12.90 26.39
CA LEU A 30 -15.94 -13.82 26.28
C LEU A 30 -14.87 -13.27 25.32
N LEU A 31 -15.28 -12.71 24.18
CA LEU A 31 -14.40 -12.02 23.23
C LEU A 31 -13.65 -10.85 23.90
N ILE A 32 -14.35 -10.02 24.68
CA ILE A 32 -13.75 -8.89 25.40
C ILE A 32 -12.74 -9.39 26.45
N THR A 33 -13.08 -10.44 27.21
CA THR A 33 -12.15 -11.00 28.22
C THR A 33 -10.90 -11.63 27.60
N VAL A 34 -11.04 -12.35 26.49
CA VAL A 34 -9.91 -12.93 25.75
C VAL A 34 -9.02 -11.81 25.18
N TRP A 35 -9.62 -10.76 24.62
CA TRP A 35 -8.88 -9.62 24.09
C TRP A 35 -8.11 -8.87 25.20
N HIS A 36 -8.70 -8.72 26.39
CA HIS A 36 -8.03 -8.09 27.52
C HIS A 36 -6.91 -8.96 28.12
N GLN A 37 -7.04 -10.29 28.12
CA GLN A 37 -5.96 -11.20 28.53
C GLN A 37 -4.80 -11.21 27.52
N SER A 38 -5.11 -11.17 26.23
CA SER A 38 -4.13 -11.19 25.14
C SER A 38 -3.30 -9.91 25.08
N THR A 39 -3.86 -8.79 25.53
CA THR A 39 -3.18 -7.48 25.58
C THR A 39 -2.31 -7.30 26.83
N ILE A 40 -2.59 -8.01 27.94
CA ILE A 40 -1.84 -7.88 29.21
C ILE A 40 -0.73 -8.92 29.35
N ALA A 41 -0.87 -10.12 28.78
CA ALA A 41 0.15 -11.18 28.88
C ALA A 41 1.57 -10.78 28.42
N PRO A 42 1.77 -9.95 27.37
CA PRO A 42 3.12 -9.54 26.96
C PRO A 42 3.78 -8.55 27.93
N LEU A 43 3.02 -7.85 28.79
CA LEU A 43 3.56 -6.83 29.69
C LEU A 43 4.08 -7.38 31.02
N LEU A 44 3.70 -8.60 31.40
CA LEU A 44 4.21 -9.27 32.61
C LEU A 44 5.40 -10.21 32.33
N ALA A 45 5.63 -10.60 31.08
CA ALA A 45 6.78 -11.43 30.68
C ALA A 45 8.09 -10.63 30.54
N VAL A 46 8.01 -9.29 30.43
CA VAL A 46 9.18 -8.40 30.25
C VAL A 46 9.88 -8.06 31.58
N HIS A 47 9.36 -8.49 32.73
CA HIS A 47 9.94 -8.16 34.05
C HIS A 47 10.52 -9.35 34.81
N LYS A 48 10.96 -10.39 34.10
CA LYS A 48 11.67 -11.52 34.71
C LYS A 48 12.89 -11.91 33.88
N ASP A 49 13.87 -11.04 33.89
CA ASP A 49 15.25 -11.41 33.58
C ASP A 49 16.15 -10.68 34.58
N ASP A 50 16.78 -11.45 35.47
CA ASP A 50 18.00 -11.06 36.17
C ASP A 50 18.60 -12.27 36.92
N GLY A 51 19.78 -12.69 36.44
CA GLY A 51 20.88 -13.14 37.30
C GLY A 51 21.07 -14.65 37.52
N GLY A 52 22.20 -15.18 37.03
CA GLY A 52 22.76 -16.43 37.59
C GLY A 52 23.85 -17.12 36.76
N ASP A 53 25.08 -16.59 36.81
CA ASP A 53 26.33 -17.28 36.46
C ASP A 53 26.48 -18.63 37.17
N SER A 54 27.05 -19.65 36.51
CA SER A 54 27.67 -20.83 37.15
C SER A 54 28.51 -21.65 36.17
N GLN A 55 29.79 -21.32 36.15
CA GLN A 55 30.93 -22.13 35.71
C GLN A 55 30.99 -23.50 36.43
N ARG A 56 31.08 -24.62 35.69
CA ARG A 56 31.69 -25.89 36.17
C ARG A 56 32.32 -26.70 35.02
N ASP A 57 33.63 -26.87 35.15
CA ASP A 57 34.49 -27.83 34.44
C ASP A 57 34.34 -29.28 34.97
N LEU A 58 35.01 -30.22 34.27
CA LEU A 58 35.18 -31.68 34.46
C LEU A 58 34.15 -32.56 33.73
N ALA A 59 34.50 -33.61 32.96
CA ALA A 59 35.78 -34.24 32.66
C ALA A 59 35.68 -35.15 31.41
N ALA A 60 36.82 -35.29 30.73
CA ALA A 60 37.40 -36.48 30.08
C ALA A 60 36.50 -37.52 29.35
N GLY A 61 36.75 -37.68 28.05
CA GLY A 61 36.48 -38.88 27.27
C GLY A 61 37.40 -38.95 26.04
N LEU A 62 38.38 -39.86 26.10
CA LEU A 62 39.37 -40.21 25.07
C LEU A 62 38.73 -40.56 23.70
N ASP A 63 39.25 -39.99 22.61
CA ASP A 63 40.18 -40.60 21.65
C ASP A 63 39.50 -41.35 20.49
N SER A 64 39.56 -40.74 19.31
CA SER A 64 39.75 -41.43 18.02
C SER A 64 40.14 -40.38 16.99
N LYS A 65 41.45 -40.21 16.81
CA LYS A 65 42.02 -39.70 15.56
C LYS A 65 41.70 -40.71 14.46
N GLU A 66 40.89 -40.34 13.48
CA GLU A 66 41.12 -40.83 12.12
C GLU A 66 40.73 -39.78 11.08
N TYR A 67 41.66 -39.64 10.13
CA TYR A 67 41.67 -38.69 9.03
C TYR A 67 40.49 -38.91 8.07
N CYS A 68 39.83 -37.82 7.70
CA CYS A 68 39.29 -37.64 6.35
C CYS A 68 39.35 -36.15 5.99
N LEU A 69 40.53 -35.72 5.52
CA LEU A 69 40.64 -34.54 4.67
C LEU A 69 39.94 -34.86 3.35
N SER A 70 38.63 -34.60 3.28
CA SER A 70 37.95 -34.43 2.00
C SER A 70 37.68 -32.95 1.83
N ASP A 71 38.65 -32.31 1.19
CA ASP A 71 38.48 -31.27 0.19
C ASP A 71 37.01 -30.92 -0.09
N ARG A 72 36.49 -29.97 0.68
CA ARG A 72 35.35 -29.19 0.25
C ARG A 72 35.94 -27.84 -0.05
N ASP A 73 36.12 -27.57 -1.33
CA ASP A 73 36.10 -26.21 -1.85
C ASP A 73 34.85 -25.54 -1.27
N ILE A 74 35.01 -24.85 -0.15
CA ILE A 74 34.02 -23.92 0.35
C ILE A 74 34.12 -22.77 -0.64
N VAL A 75 33.37 -22.90 -1.75
CA VAL A 75 33.00 -21.75 -2.56
C VAL A 75 32.33 -20.81 -1.58
N GLU A 76 33.03 -19.76 -1.20
CA GLU A 76 32.46 -18.67 -0.42
C GLU A 76 31.32 -18.12 -1.27
N VAL A 77 30.12 -18.64 -1.03
CA VAL A 77 28.89 -18.08 -1.58
C VAL A 77 28.78 -16.74 -0.89
N VAL A 78 29.40 -15.73 -1.49
CA VAL A 78 29.17 -14.33 -1.16
C VAL A 78 27.67 -14.17 -1.27
N ARG A 79 27.02 -14.18 -0.11
CA ARG A 79 25.61 -13.96 0.04
C ARG A 79 25.44 -12.49 -0.28
N THR A 80 25.38 -12.16 -1.58
CA THR A 80 24.91 -10.86 -2.01
C THR A 80 23.47 -10.82 -1.56
N GLU A 81 23.23 -10.28 -0.37
CA GLU A 81 21.90 -9.81 0.02
C GLU A 81 21.54 -8.76 -1.01
N TYR A 82 20.85 -9.17 -2.07
CA TYR A 82 20.11 -8.25 -2.91
C TYR A 82 19.01 -7.68 -2.03
N VAL A 83 19.35 -6.63 -1.28
CA VAL A 83 18.38 -5.82 -0.56
C VAL A 83 17.57 -5.13 -1.65
N TYR A 84 16.39 -5.68 -1.94
CA TYR A 84 15.47 -5.10 -2.90
C TYR A 84 14.93 -3.78 -2.34
N THR A 85 15.58 -2.68 -2.71
CA THR A 85 15.10 -1.33 -2.45
C THR A 85 14.07 -0.92 -3.50
N ARG A 86 12.87 -0.49 -3.04
CA ARG A 86 11.85 0.14 -3.89
C ARG A 86 11.79 1.64 -3.62
N PRO A 87 11.72 2.49 -4.66
CA PRO A 87 11.81 2.14 -6.09
C PRO A 87 13.23 1.67 -6.49
N PRO A 88 13.37 0.89 -7.58
CA PRO A 88 14.68 0.49 -8.10
C PRO A 88 15.55 1.73 -8.43
N PRO A 89 16.88 1.62 -8.34
CA PRO A 89 17.77 2.72 -8.69
C PRO A 89 17.61 3.11 -10.16
N TRP A 90 17.79 4.39 -10.45
CA TRP A 90 17.75 4.91 -11.82
C TRP A 90 19.00 4.47 -12.57
N SER A 91 18.82 4.05 -13.83
CA SER A 91 19.91 3.70 -14.74
C SER A 91 20.08 4.76 -15.83
N ASP A 92 21.29 5.22 -16.08
CA ASP A 92 21.54 6.20 -17.15
C ASP A 92 21.37 5.61 -18.56
N THR A 93 21.33 4.28 -18.68
CA THR A 93 21.19 3.58 -19.96
C THR A 93 19.74 3.30 -20.35
N LEU A 94 18.81 3.32 -19.39
CA LEU A 94 17.40 2.98 -19.64
C LEU A 94 16.59 4.24 -19.98
N PRO A 95 15.81 4.22 -21.08
CA PRO A 95 14.86 5.30 -21.39
C PRO A 95 13.87 5.53 -20.25
N THR A 96 13.54 6.81 -20.01
CA THR A 96 12.54 7.17 -18.99
C THR A 96 11.13 6.91 -19.53
N ILE A 97 10.28 6.23 -18.75
CA ILE A 97 8.87 6.05 -19.09
C ILE A 97 8.05 7.12 -18.36
N HIS A 98 7.48 8.05 -19.12
CA HIS A 98 6.54 9.05 -18.65
C HIS A 98 5.12 8.49 -18.69
N VAL A 99 4.66 7.99 -17.54
CA VAL A 99 3.30 7.46 -17.40
C VAL A 99 2.35 8.60 -17.11
N VAL A 100 1.43 8.88 -18.03
CA VAL A 100 0.41 9.93 -17.91
C VAL A 100 -0.88 9.32 -17.41
N THR A 101 -1.28 9.67 -16.18
CA THR A 101 -2.49 9.16 -15.53
C THR A 101 -3.49 10.29 -15.27
N PRO A 102 -4.57 10.41 -16.07
CA PRO A 102 -5.68 11.27 -15.72
C PRO A 102 -6.48 10.63 -14.58
N THR A 103 -6.88 11.42 -13.58
CA THR A 103 -7.75 10.95 -12.47
C THR A 103 -8.78 12.00 -12.09
N TYR A 104 -9.83 11.60 -11.39
CA TYR A 104 -10.86 12.50 -10.88
C TYR A 104 -11.42 11.99 -9.55
N SER A 105 -11.94 12.91 -8.74
CA SER A 105 -12.49 12.59 -7.42
C SER A 105 -13.71 11.69 -7.51
N ARG A 106 -13.58 10.48 -6.97
CA ARG A 106 -14.64 9.46 -6.84
C ARG A 106 -14.36 8.57 -5.61
N PRO A 107 -15.36 7.85 -5.07
CA PRO A 107 -15.16 7.04 -3.86
C PRO A 107 -13.98 6.07 -3.93
N VAL A 108 -13.76 5.44 -5.09
CA VAL A 108 -12.69 4.45 -5.28
C VAL A 108 -11.33 5.07 -5.62
N GLN A 109 -11.24 6.37 -5.90
CA GLN A 109 -10.04 7.02 -6.46
C GLN A 109 -8.75 6.67 -5.70
N LYS A 110 -8.79 6.73 -4.37
CA LYS A 110 -7.63 6.42 -3.54
C LYS A 110 -7.18 4.96 -3.70
N ALA A 111 -8.13 4.03 -3.76
CA ALA A 111 -7.84 2.61 -3.93
C ALA A 111 -7.22 2.33 -5.31
N GLU A 112 -7.76 2.95 -6.36
CA GLU A 112 -7.26 2.85 -7.74
C GLU A 112 -5.80 3.29 -7.85
N LEU A 113 -5.50 4.48 -7.32
CA LEU A 113 -4.15 5.02 -7.36
C LEU A 113 -3.19 4.27 -6.44
N THR A 114 -3.69 3.68 -5.34
CA THR A 114 -2.87 2.84 -4.46
C THR A 114 -2.44 1.56 -5.17
N ARG A 115 -3.37 0.85 -5.85
CA ARG A 115 -3.00 -0.36 -6.59
C ARG A 115 -2.10 -0.06 -7.78
N LEU A 116 -2.35 1.04 -8.48
CA LEU A 116 -1.49 1.49 -9.58
C LEU A 116 -0.08 1.82 -9.08
N ALA A 117 0.04 2.62 -8.01
CA ALA A 117 1.34 2.95 -7.42
C ALA A 117 2.13 1.71 -6.99
N ASN A 118 1.45 0.72 -6.40
CA ASN A 118 2.08 -0.56 -6.04
C ASN A 118 2.69 -1.26 -7.25
N THR A 119 2.04 -1.23 -8.41
CA THR A 119 2.61 -1.75 -9.66
C THR A 119 3.78 -0.90 -10.15
N LEU A 120 3.61 0.42 -10.22
CA LEU A 120 4.64 1.34 -10.76
C LEU A 120 5.93 1.34 -9.94
N LEU A 121 5.87 1.03 -8.64
CA LEU A 121 7.05 0.89 -7.77
C LEU A 121 8.03 -0.21 -8.20
N HIS A 122 7.60 -1.12 -9.07
CA HIS A 122 8.46 -2.17 -9.62
C HIS A 122 9.16 -1.78 -10.92
N VAL A 123 8.75 -0.67 -11.55
CA VAL A 123 9.24 -0.27 -12.88
C VAL A 123 10.42 0.70 -12.70
N PRO A 124 11.63 0.36 -13.19
CA PRO A 124 12.78 1.27 -13.11
C PRO A 124 12.58 2.46 -14.05
N ASN A 125 13.29 3.58 -13.82
CA ASN A 125 13.29 4.75 -14.70
C ASN A 125 11.88 5.25 -15.08
N LEU A 126 10.96 5.23 -14.12
CA LEU A 126 9.57 5.65 -14.33
C LEU A 126 9.34 7.03 -13.72
N HIS A 127 8.72 7.91 -14.50
CA HIS A 127 8.23 9.21 -14.04
C HIS A 127 6.71 9.27 -14.17
N TRP A 128 6.01 9.39 -13.05
CA TRP A 128 4.56 9.35 -13.01
C TRP A 128 3.94 10.74 -13.08
N ILE A 129 3.30 11.07 -14.21
CA ILE A 129 2.61 12.34 -14.43
C ILE A 129 1.13 12.15 -14.13
N LEU A 130 0.71 12.55 -12.93
CA LEU A 130 -0.67 12.43 -12.49
C LEU A 130 -1.39 13.77 -12.67
N VAL A 131 -2.49 13.74 -13.43
CA VAL A 131 -3.26 14.95 -13.76
C VAL A 131 -4.69 14.84 -13.24
N GLU A 132 -5.02 15.64 -12.23
CA GLU A 132 -6.37 15.65 -11.65
C GLU A 132 -7.35 16.48 -12.49
N ASP A 133 -8.56 15.94 -12.70
CA ASP A 133 -9.73 16.70 -13.15
C ASP A 133 -10.33 17.50 -11.98
N SER A 134 -9.60 18.55 -11.60
CA SER A 134 -9.96 19.45 -10.50
C SER A 134 -9.43 20.86 -10.73
N GLN A 135 -10.08 21.85 -10.11
CA GLN A 135 -9.63 23.24 -10.14
C GLN A 135 -8.30 23.46 -9.43
N ARG A 136 -8.02 22.62 -8.42
CA ARG A 136 -6.82 22.68 -7.59
C ARG A 136 -6.39 21.27 -7.22
N ARG A 137 -5.09 21.07 -7.09
CA ARG A 137 -4.50 19.84 -6.54
C ARG A 137 -5.13 19.48 -5.20
N THR A 138 -5.61 18.25 -5.07
CA THR A 138 -6.31 17.81 -3.86
C THR A 138 -5.32 17.33 -2.79
N PRO A 139 -5.57 17.62 -1.50
CA PRO A 139 -4.69 17.15 -0.42
C PRO A 139 -4.56 15.63 -0.35
N LEU A 140 -5.61 14.90 -0.76
CA LEU A 140 -5.62 13.44 -0.79
C LEU A 140 -4.53 12.91 -1.74
N ILE A 141 -4.50 13.43 -2.97
CA ILE A 141 -3.55 13.01 -4.00
C ILE A 141 -2.15 13.51 -3.71
N THR A 142 -2.01 14.75 -3.26
CA THR A 142 -0.69 15.30 -2.88
C THR A 142 -0.03 14.46 -1.78
N ARG A 143 -0.78 14.01 -0.77
CA ARG A 143 -0.26 13.12 0.27
C ARG A 143 0.07 11.74 -0.29
N LEU A 144 -0.86 11.13 -1.05
CA LEU A 144 -0.64 9.81 -1.64
C LEU A 144 0.64 9.77 -2.47
N LEU A 145 0.84 10.72 -3.39
CA LEU A 145 2.01 10.77 -4.26
C LEU A 145 3.31 10.90 -3.45
N ARG A 146 3.34 11.84 -2.48
CA ARG A 146 4.49 12.02 -1.60
C ARG A 146 4.84 10.75 -0.81
N ASP A 147 3.83 10.04 -0.34
CA ASP A 147 4.01 8.87 0.52
C ASP A 147 4.43 7.61 -0.28
N THR A 148 4.29 7.61 -1.62
CA THR A 148 4.72 6.46 -2.47
C THR A 148 6.22 6.38 -2.69
N GLY A 149 6.94 7.51 -2.66
CA GLY A 149 8.36 7.56 -3.01
C GLY A 149 8.68 7.39 -4.50
N LEU A 150 7.67 7.32 -5.38
CA LEU A 150 7.86 7.36 -6.83
C LEU A 150 8.35 8.75 -7.28
N ASN A 151 9.05 8.82 -8.41
CA ASN A 151 9.24 10.10 -9.07
C ASN A 151 7.93 10.50 -9.76
N TYR A 152 7.39 11.66 -9.44
CA TYR A 152 6.10 12.10 -9.96
C TYR A 152 6.04 13.59 -10.28
N THR A 153 5.12 13.95 -11.18
CA THR A 153 4.64 15.31 -11.38
C THR A 153 3.15 15.35 -11.12
N HIS A 154 2.72 16.25 -10.22
CA HIS A 154 1.31 16.43 -9.86
C HIS A 154 0.74 17.70 -10.52
N LEU A 155 -0.13 17.51 -11.51
CA LEU A 155 -0.82 18.58 -12.25
C LEU A 155 -2.34 18.54 -12.01
N ASN A 156 -3.04 19.60 -12.42
CA ASN A 156 -4.49 19.63 -12.39
C ASN A 156 -5.06 20.51 -13.52
N VAL A 157 -6.21 20.11 -14.07
CA VAL A 157 -7.03 20.92 -14.97
C VAL A 157 -8.49 20.46 -14.85
N GLU A 158 -9.40 21.39 -14.54
CA GLU A 158 -10.82 21.08 -14.51
C GLU A 158 -11.36 20.95 -15.94
N THR A 159 -12.02 19.82 -16.23
CA THR A 159 -12.86 19.71 -17.41
C THR A 159 -14.13 20.56 -17.20
N PRO A 160 -14.45 21.50 -18.10
CA PRO A 160 -15.64 22.33 -18.00
C PRO A 160 -16.94 21.53 -17.77
N ARG A 161 -17.83 22.05 -16.94
CA ARG A 161 -19.05 21.34 -16.49
C ARG A 161 -19.99 20.93 -17.63
N ASN A 162 -20.06 21.74 -18.68
CA ASN A 162 -20.81 21.44 -19.91
C ASN A 162 -20.33 20.15 -20.59
N TYR A 163 -19.07 19.76 -20.42
CA TYR A 163 -18.53 18.50 -20.96
C TYR A 163 -18.63 17.31 -20.00
N LYS A 164 -18.99 17.55 -18.73
CA LYS A 164 -19.15 16.52 -17.67
C LYS A 164 -20.59 15.99 -17.51
N LEU A 165 -21.52 16.42 -18.35
CA LEU A 165 -22.91 15.97 -18.29
C LEU A 165 -22.98 14.43 -18.37
N ARG A 166 -23.91 13.83 -17.62
CA ARG A 166 -24.09 12.37 -17.54
C ARG A 166 -25.13 11.89 -18.56
N GLY A 167 -25.00 10.64 -19.00
CA GLY A 167 -25.97 9.99 -19.90
C GLY A 167 -25.99 10.60 -21.31
N ASP A 168 -27.15 10.63 -21.94
CA ASP A 168 -27.38 11.11 -23.32
C ASP A 168 -27.05 12.60 -23.52
N MET A 169 -26.89 13.36 -22.43
CA MET A 169 -26.50 14.77 -22.48
C MET A 169 -24.99 15.00 -22.55
N ARG A 170 -24.18 13.94 -22.42
CA ARG A 170 -22.74 14.06 -22.62
C ARG A 170 -22.45 14.25 -24.09
N ASP A 171 -21.70 15.27 -24.47
CA ASP A 171 -21.19 15.36 -25.84
C ASP A 171 -20.30 14.13 -26.11
N PRO A 172 -20.71 13.17 -26.97
CA PRO A 172 -19.92 11.97 -27.24
C PRO A 172 -18.57 12.30 -27.87
N ARG A 173 -18.39 13.52 -28.39
CA ARG A 173 -17.15 13.98 -29.02
C ARG A 173 -16.00 14.21 -28.05
N ILE A 174 -16.24 14.30 -26.73
CA ILE A 174 -15.19 14.60 -25.75
C ILE A 174 -15.05 13.45 -24.75
N PRO A 175 -14.11 12.51 -24.98
CA PRO A 175 -13.75 11.45 -24.04
C PRO A 175 -13.30 12.00 -22.68
N ARG A 176 -13.48 11.20 -21.61
CA ARG A 176 -13.01 11.57 -20.27
C ARG A 176 -11.48 11.59 -20.28
N GLY A 177 -10.88 12.47 -19.50
CA GLY A 177 -9.43 12.58 -19.41
C GLY A 177 -8.76 13.33 -20.57
N THR A 178 -9.50 13.76 -21.61
CA THR A 178 -8.90 14.41 -22.81
C THR A 178 -8.10 15.66 -22.45
N MET A 179 -8.66 16.55 -21.63
CA MET A 179 -7.97 17.79 -21.22
C MET A 179 -6.76 17.51 -20.35
N GLN A 180 -6.86 16.49 -19.49
CA GLN A 180 -5.80 16.07 -18.59
C GLN A 180 -4.60 15.48 -19.37
N ARG A 181 -4.88 14.61 -20.34
CA ARG A 181 -3.86 14.07 -21.26
C ARG A 181 -3.20 15.19 -22.09
N ASN A 182 -3.98 16.14 -22.59
CA ASN A 182 -3.45 17.29 -23.33
C ASN A 182 -2.60 18.21 -22.46
N LEU A 183 -2.97 18.43 -21.18
CA LEU A 183 -2.14 19.18 -20.25
C LEU A 183 -0.81 18.49 -20.02
N ALA A 184 -0.80 17.16 -19.81
CA ALA A 184 0.44 16.40 -19.66
C ALA A 184 1.34 16.52 -20.90
N LEU A 185 0.77 16.41 -22.10
CA LEU A 185 1.51 16.62 -23.35
C LEU A 185 2.10 18.03 -23.47
N ARG A 186 1.35 19.05 -23.05
CA ARG A 186 1.85 20.43 -23.02
C ARG A 186 3.01 20.56 -22.04
N TRP A 187 2.83 20.05 -20.82
CA TRP A 187 3.86 20.06 -19.79
C TRP A 187 5.14 19.36 -20.25
N LEU A 188 5.03 18.19 -20.90
CA LEU A 188 6.16 17.47 -21.47
C LEU A 188 6.92 18.32 -22.50
N ARG A 189 6.21 19.00 -23.41
CA ARG A 189 6.82 19.86 -24.44
C ARG A 189 7.46 21.13 -23.87
N GLU A 190 6.94 21.64 -22.76
CA GLU A 190 7.49 22.82 -22.07
C GLU A 190 8.70 22.45 -21.20
N THR A 191 8.70 21.25 -20.61
CA THR A 191 9.75 20.76 -19.71
C THR A 191 10.96 20.23 -20.50
N PHE A 192 10.70 19.50 -21.58
CA PHE A 192 11.75 18.89 -22.40
C PHE A 192 11.91 19.67 -23.70
N HIS A 193 13.07 20.31 -23.87
CA HIS A 193 13.42 21.00 -25.11
C HIS A 193 13.53 20.02 -26.29
N LYS A 194 13.36 20.50 -27.53
CA LYS A 194 13.50 19.65 -28.72
C LYS A 194 14.88 18.97 -28.87
N ASN A 195 15.90 19.54 -28.24
CA ASN A 195 17.27 19.03 -28.25
C ASN A 195 17.57 18.18 -27.00
N TYR A 196 16.55 17.73 -26.28
CA TYR A 196 16.74 16.86 -25.13
C TYR A 196 17.35 15.54 -25.59
N SER A 197 18.58 15.26 -25.16
CA SER A 197 19.36 14.12 -25.64
C SER A 197 18.97 12.80 -24.97
N GLN A 198 18.14 12.82 -23.92
CA GLN A 198 17.75 11.60 -23.23
C GLN A 198 16.49 10.98 -23.87
N PRO A 199 16.53 9.67 -24.17
CA PRO A 199 15.38 8.97 -24.71
C PRO A 199 14.27 8.86 -23.65
N GLY A 200 13.04 9.14 -24.06
CA GLY A 200 11.87 9.06 -23.20
C GLY A 200 10.65 8.56 -23.96
N ILE A 201 9.81 7.77 -23.29
CA ILE A 201 8.59 7.20 -23.85
C ILE A 201 7.40 7.78 -23.09
N VAL A 202 6.31 8.06 -23.80
CA VAL A 202 5.07 8.54 -23.18
C VAL A 202 4.02 7.45 -23.26
N TYR A 203 3.49 7.04 -22.11
CA TYR A 203 2.44 6.02 -22.02
C TYR A 203 1.22 6.58 -21.30
N PHE A 204 0.04 6.53 -21.93
CA PHE A 204 -1.21 6.97 -21.31
C PHE A 204 -1.84 5.81 -20.54
N ALA A 205 -1.87 5.94 -19.20
CA ALA A 205 -2.35 4.91 -18.29
C ALA A 205 -3.49 5.43 -17.41
N ASP A 206 -4.73 5.03 -17.69
CA ASP A 206 -5.89 5.36 -16.85
C ASP A 206 -5.80 4.68 -15.46
N ASP A 207 -6.36 5.32 -14.43
CA ASP A 207 -6.16 4.92 -13.03
C ASP A 207 -6.83 3.59 -12.63
N ASP A 208 -7.83 3.12 -13.38
CA ASP A 208 -8.63 1.93 -13.12
C ASP A 208 -8.24 0.69 -13.95
N ASN A 209 -7.26 0.82 -14.85
CA ASN A 209 -6.74 -0.29 -15.62
C ASN A 209 -5.80 -1.19 -14.79
N THR A 210 -5.53 -2.38 -15.32
CA THR A 210 -4.56 -3.33 -14.75
C THR A 210 -3.38 -3.47 -15.68
N TYR A 211 -2.17 -3.35 -15.13
CA TYR A 211 -0.92 -3.32 -15.90
C TYR A 211 -0.03 -4.48 -15.46
N SER A 212 0.44 -5.29 -16.41
CA SER A 212 1.53 -6.24 -16.17
C SER A 212 2.87 -5.50 -16.13
N LEU A 213 3.86 -6.05 -15.43
CA LEU A 213 5.20 -5.48 -15.41
C LEU A 213 5.90 -5.62 -16.76
N GLU A 214 5.65 -6.74 -17.45
CA GLU A 214 6.18 -7.04 -18.79
C GLU A 214 5.85 -5.95 -19.82
N LEU A 215 4.65 -5.36 -19.73
CA LEU A 215 4.25 -4.25 -20.61
C LEU A 215 5.26 -3.08 -20.59
N PHE A 216 5.82 -2.75 -19.43
CA PHE A 216 6.73 -1.62 -19.32
C PHE A 216 8.12 -1.93 -19.91
N GLU A 217 8.48 -3.21 -19.99
CA GLU A 217 9.69 -3.64 -20.68
C GLU A 217 9.45 -3.67 -22.20
N GLU A 218 8.29 -4.16 -22.65
CA GLU A 218 7.89 -4.15 -24.07
C GLU A 218 7.80 -2.74 -24.67
N VAL A 219 7.27 -1.78 -23.91
CA VAL A 219 7.17 -0.37 -24.33
C VAL A 219 8.54 0.32 -24.35
N ARG A 220 9.53 -0.24 -23.65
CA ARG A 220 10.90 0.30 -23.58
C ARG A 220 11.82 -0.22 -24.70
N ALA A 221 11.51 -1.39 -25.27
CA ALA A 221 12.25 -2.00 -26.36
C ALA A 221 12.21 -1.17 -27.66
#